data_AF-N8WUP0-F1
#
_entry.id   AF-N8WUP0-F1
#
_cell.length_a   1.000
_cell.length_b   1.000
_cell.length_c   1.000
_cell.angle_alpha   90.00
_cell.angle_beta   90.00
_cell.angle_gamma   90.00
#
_symmetry.space_group_name_H-M   'P 1'
#
loop_
_entity.id
_entity.type
_entity.pdbx_description
1 polymer ?
#
loop_
_entity_poly.entity_id
_entity_poly.type
_entity_poly.pdbx_seq_one_letter_code
_entity_poly.pdbx_strand_id
1 'polypeptide(L)'
;MLPKHCLFIDLLEMKRIQSVSQRQVELRYQQEMNSLSRLCQQKSSYLNRYDQLFRYITLWLLQHGYDLTDYQPHQTLKAVCLSHFPNWDIEEVVRQRHLLKKGLKLNPESDVDQELQQCVNAFQALLQAYEF
;
A
#
# COMPACT_ATOMS: atom_id res chain seq x y z
N MET A 1 -12.87 6.71 -13.42
CA MET A 1 -11.75 5.76 -13.20
C MET A 1 -10.63 6.13 -14.15
N LEU A 2 -9.46 6.51 -13.65
CA LEU A 2 -8.27 6.60 -14.49
C LEU A 2 -7.95 5.19 -15.00
N PRO A 3 -7.68 4.99 -16.31
CA PRO A 3 -7.25 3.70 -16.81
C PRO A 3 -5.99 3.26 -16.04
N LYS A 4 -5.93 2.02 -15.55
CA LYS A 4 -4.76 1.47 -14.84
C LYS A 4 -3.46 1.66 -15.62
N HIS A 5 -3.55 1.67 -16.95
CA HIS A 5 -2.43 1.95 -17.85
C HIS A 5 -1.84 3.36 -17.69
N CYS A 6 -2.66 4.38 -17.40
CA CYS A 6 -2.18 5.73 -17.13
C CYS A 6 -1.42 5.80 -15.80
N LEU A 7 -1.90 5.10 -14.76
CA LEU A 7 -1.25 5.09 -13.45
C LEU A 7 0.20 4.59 -13.50
N PHE A 8 0.46 3.46 -14.16
CA PHE A 8 1.80 2.89 -14.20
C PHE A 8 2.79 3.77 -14.98
N ILE A 9 2.34 4.38 -16.08
CA ILE A 9 3.15 5.34 -16.85
C ILE A 9 3.54 6.51 -15.95
N ASP A 10 2.57 7.14 -15.29
CA ASP A 10 2.83 8.30 -14.42
C ASP A 10 3.81 7.94 -13.29
N LEU A 11 3.63 6.78 -12.67
CA LEU A 11 4.51 6.33 -11.58
C LEU A 11 5.94 5.99 -12.07
N LEU A 12 6.10 5.46 -13.28
CA LEU A 12 7.41 5.21 -13.89
C LEU A 12 8.12 6.51 -14.26
N GLU A 13 7.42 7.45 -14.90
CA GLU A 13 7.97 8.76 -15.28
C GLU A 13 8.43 9.55 -14.04
N MET A 14 7.67 9.46 -12.95
CA MET A 14 8.03 10.05 -11.66
C MET A 14 9.10 9.26 -10.89
N LYS A 15 9.60 8.14 -11.44
CA LYS A 15 10.59 7.24 -10.82
C LYS A 15 10.16 6.72 -9.44
N ARG A 16 8.85 6.58 -9.24
CA ARG A 16 8.24 6.10 -8.00
C ARG A 16 8.18 4.57 -7.95
N ILE A 17 8.04 3.96 -9.12
CA ILE A 17 8.16 2.52 -9.33
C ILE A 17 9.24 2.25 -10.38
N GLN A 18 9.67 1.00 -10.45
CA GLN A 18 10.60 0.52 -11.48
C GLN A 18 10.14 -0.85 -12.00
N SER A 19 10.38 -1.09 -13.29
CA SER A 19 10.20 -2.43 -13.86
C SER A 19 11.23 -3.40 -13.28
N VAL A 20 10.80 -4.61 -12.97
CA VAL A 20 11.66 -5.66 -12.42
C VAL A 20 11.55 -6.94 -13.24
N SER A 21 12.62 -7.71 -13.29
CA SER A 21 12.61 -9.03 -13.95
C SER A 21 11.75 -10.03 -13.19
N GLN A 22 11.24 -11.07 -13.88
CA GLN A 22 10.41 -12.12 -13.26
C GLN A 22 11.08 -12.75 -12.02
N ARG A 23 12.39 -13.01 -12.10
CA ARG A 23 13.16 -13.54 -10.96
C ARG A 23 13.19 -12.58 -9.77
N GLN A 24 13.28 -11.27 -10.03
CA GLN A 24 13.23 -10.26 -8.98
C GLN A 24 11.82 -10.14 -8.39
N VAL A 25 10.78 -10.24 -9.22
CA VAL A 25 9.38 -10.27 -8.78
C VAL A 25 9.18 -11.40 -7.77
N GLU A 26 9.56 -12.62 -8.11
CA GLU A 26 9.40 -13.79 -7.23
C GLU A 26 10.11 -13.61 -5.88
N LEU A 27 11.37 -13.14 -5.91
CA LEU A 27 12.14 -12.90 -4.69
C LEU A 27 11.49 -11.82 -3.81
N ARG A 28 11.13 -10.68 -4.41
CA ARG A 28 10.51 -9.55 -3.69
C ARG A 28 9.14 -9.93 -3.17
N TYR A 29 8.34 -10.65 -3.95
CA TYR A 29 7.02 -11.12 -3.55
C TYR A 29 7.10 -11.99 -2.30
N GLN A 30 8.04 -12.95 -2.25
CA GLN A 30 8.27 -13.78 -1.07
C GLN A 30 8.72 -12.95 0.16
N GLN A 31 9.58 -11.95 -0.03
CA GLN A 31 9.98 -11.06 1.05
C GLN A 31 8.81 -10.26 1.61
N GLU A 32 7.97 -9.71 0.72
CA GLU A 32 6.79 -8.94 1.10
C GLU A 32 5.72 -9.80 1.77
N MET A 33 5.52 -11.04 1.32
CA MET A 33 4.62 -12.00 1.97
C MET A 33 5.09 -12.39 3.36
N ASN A 34 6.38 -12.66 3.53
CA ASN A 34 6.95 -12.92 4.85
C ASN A 34 6.82 -11.70 5.78
N SER A 35 7.03 -10.50 5.27
CA SER A 35 6.84 -9.27 6.03
C SER A 35 5.38 -9.08 6.45
N LEU A 36 4.44 -9.29 5.52
CA LEU A 36 3.01 -9.18 5.78
C LEU A 36 2.57 -10.21 6.83
N SER A 37 2.99 -11.47 6.70
CA SER A 37 2.68 -12.53 7.67
C SER A 37 3.10 -12.15 9.10
N ARG A 38 4.31 -11.59 9.25
CA ARG A 38 4.77 -11.08 10.55
C ARG A 38 3.93 -9.93 11.06
N LEU A 39 3.49 -9.00 10.19
CA LEU A 39 2.62 -7.90 10.59
C LEU A 39 1.24 -8.40 11.06
N CYS A 40 0.67 -9.41 10.40
CA CYS A 40 -0.63 -9.98 10.76
C CYS A 40 -0.60 -10.75 12.09
N GLN A 41 0.56 -11.26 12.51
CA GLN A 41 0.72 -11.94 13.81
C GLN A 41 0.86 -10.97 14.99
N GLN A 42 1.15 -9.70 14.73
CA GLN A 42 1.28 -8.68 15.77
C GLN A 42 -0.08 -8.17 16.24
N LYS A 43 -0.12 -7.59 17.45
CA LYS A 43 -1.32 -6.89 17.93
C LYS A 43 -1.68 -5.76 16.96
N SER A 44 -2.89 -5.82 16.42
CA SER A 44 -3.36 -4.84 15.46
C SER A 44 -3.39 -3.43 16.06
N SER A 45 -2.81 -2.48 15.33
CA SER A 45 -2.78 -1.05 15.65
C SER A 45 -2.86 -0.26 14.35
N TYR A 46 -3.13 1.03 14.43
CA TYR A 46 -3.18 1.89 13.26
C TYR A 46 -1.88 1.83 12.43
N LEU A 47 -0.72 1.93 13.08
CA LEU A 47 0.57 1.85 12.39
C LEU A 47 0.80 0.49 11.74
N ASN A 48 0.42 -0.59 12.43
CA ASN A 48 0.52 -1.94 11.90
C ASN A 48 -0.41 -2.13 10.68
N ARG A 49 -1.66 -1.68 10.73
CA ARG A 49 -2.60 -1.71 9.59
C ARG A 49 -2.10 -0.88 8.42
N TYR A 50 -1.53 0.29 8.69
CA TYR A 50 -0.93 1.13 7.66
C TYR A 50 0.23 0.42 6.97
N ASP A 51 1.10 -0.23 7.74
CA ASP A 51 2.21 -0.99 7.17
C ASP A 51 1.71 -2.22 6.39
N GLN A 52 0.63 -2.88 6.83
CA GLN A 52 -0.03 -3.96 6.06
C GLN A 52 -0.56 -3.45 4.72
N LEU A 53 -1.28 -2.31 4.69
CA LEU A 53 -1.74 -1.69 3.44
C LEU A 53 -0.57 -1.45 2.49
N PHE A 54 0.55 -0.94 3.02
CA PHE A 54 1.75 -0.72 2.24
C PHE A 54 2.26 -2.01 1.60
N ARG A 55 2.29 -3.13 2.34
CA ARG A 55 2.70 -4.43 1.81
C ARG A 55 1.74 -4.95 0.74
N TYR A 56 0.43 -4.83 0.95
CA TYR A 56 -0.55 -5.24 -0.06
C TYR A 56 -0.40 -4.45 -1.36
N ILE A 57 -0.17 -3.14 -1.30
CA ILE A 57 0.09 -2.33 -2.49
C ILE A 57 1.38 -2.76 -3.20
N THR A 58 2.46 -3.03 -2.45
CA THR A 58 3.71 -3.54 -3.04
C THR A 58 3.49 -4.88 -3.76
N LEU A 59 2.76 -5.81 -3.15
CA LEU A 59 2.44 -7.10 -3.76
C LEU A 59 1.62 -6.93 -5.03
N TRP A 60 0.66 -6.00 -5.03
CA TRP A 60 -0.14 -5.68 -6.21
C TRP A 60 0.72 -5.11 -7.35
N LEU A 61 1.66 -4.22 -7.05
CA LEU A 61 2.61 -3.71 -8.04
C LEU A 61 3.50 -4.83 -8.60
N LEU A 62 3.96 -5.74 -7.74
CA LEU A 62 4.80 -6.87 -8.14
C LEU A 62 4.07 -7.83 -9.09
N GLN A 63 2.77 -8.08 -8.88
CA GLN A 63 1.94 -8.85 -9.81
C GLN A 63 1.87 -8.23 -11.22
N HIS A 64 2.12 -6.92 -11.33
CA HIS A 64 2.16 -6.18 -12.59
C HIS A 64 3.59 -5.97 -13.12
N GLY A 65 4.61 -6.58 -12.51
CA GLY A 65 6.01 -6.48 -12.93
C GLY A 65 6.74 -5.23 -12.44
N TYR A 66 6.21 -4.55 -11.43
CA TYR A 66 6.79 -3.33 -10.87
C TYR A 66 7.13 -3.47 -9.39
N ASP A 67 8.23 -2.86 -8.96
CA ASP A 67 8.58 -2.71 -7.55
C ASP A 67 8.60 -1.23 -7.16
N LEU A 68 8.39 -0.96 -5.87
CA LEU A 68 8.53 0.37 -5.31
C LEU A 68 9.99 0.79 -5.30
N THR A 69 10.22 2.08 -5.50
CA THR A 69 11.51 2.70 -5.18
C THR A 69 11.44 3.36 -3.81
N ASP A 70 12.59 3.80 -3.29
CA ASP A 70 12.65 4.62 -2.08
C ASP A 70 12.18 6.07 -2.31
N TYR A 71 11.88 6.46 -3.56
CA TYR A 71 11.46 7.81 -3.89
C TYR A 71 9.96 8.02 -3.65
N GLN A 72 9.66 8.83 -2.64
CA GLN A 72 8.29 9.22 -2.26
C GLN A 72 7.29 8.04 -2.11
N PRO A 73 7.61 7.00 -1.33
CA PRO A 73 6.78 5.80 -1.19
C PRO A 73 5.32 6.07 -0.79
N HIS A 74 5.11 7.07 0.07
CA HIS A 74 3.77 7.48 0.48
C HIS A 74 2.97 8.13 -0.65
N GLN A 75 3.62 8.79 -1.61
CA GLN A 75 2.94 9.35 -2.78
C GLN A 75 2.53 8.25 -3.76
N THR A 76 3.34 7.20 -3.90
CA THR A 76 2.96 6.00 -4.65
C THR A 76 1.76 5.30 -4.03
N LEU A 77 1.77 5.10 -2.70
CA LEU A 77 0.64 4.54 -1.97
C LEU A 77 -0.63 5.36 -2.23
N LYS A 78 -0.57 6.69 -2.09
CA LYS A 78 -1.72 7.57 -2.36
C LYS A 78 -2.27 7.41 -3.77
N ALA A 79 -1.40 7.43 -4.78
CA ALA A 79 -1.80 7.31 -6.18
C ALA A 79 -2.51 5.98 -6.46
N VAL A 80 -1.95 4.87 -5.94
CA VAL A 80 -2.56 3.54 -6.09
C VAL A 80 -3.89 3.45 -5.33
N CYS A 81 -3.96 3.96 -4.09
CA CYS A 81 -5.21 3.98 -3.34
C CYS A 81 -6.31 4.76 -4.07
N LEU A 82 -6.01 5.97 -4.57
CA LEU A 82 -6.98 6.82 -5.26
C LEU A 82 -7.40 6.28 -6.63
N SER A 83 -6.54 5.51 -7.31
CA SER A 83 -6.94 4.87 -8.57
C SER A 83 -7.99 3.78 -8.38
N HIS A 84 -7.96 3.10 -7.23
CA HIS A 84 -8.94 2.05 -6.88
C HIS A 84 -10.15 2.62 -6.14
N PHE A 85 -9.94 3.61 -5.27
CA PHE A 85 -10.94 4.22 -4.39
C PHE A 85 -10.85 5.75 -4.45
N PRO A 86 -11.42 6.40 -5.49
CA PRO A 86 -11.25 7.84 -5.72
C PRO A 86 -11.85 8.74 -4.62
N ASN A 87 -12.85 8.24 -3.90
CA ASN A 87 -13.56 9.01 -2.87
C ASN A 87 -12.89 8.90 -1.49
N TRP A 88 -11.74 8.25 -1.40
CA TRP A 88 -11.11 7.95 -0.12
C TRP A 88 -10.11 9.03 0.30
N ASP A 89 -10.19 9.47 1.56
CA ASP A 89 -9.27 10.46 2.13
C ASP A 89 -7.93 9.84 2.57
N ILE A 90 -7.15 9.41 1.57
CA ILE A 90 -5.82 8.85 1.81
C ILE A 90 -4.83 9.90 2.36
N GLU A 91 -5.10 11.19 2.16
CA GLU A 91 -4.29 12.26 2.72
C GLU A 91 -4.38 12.26 4.24
N GLU A 92 -5.61 12.17 4.76
CA GLU A 92 -5.87 12.10 6.19
C GLU A 92 -5.29 10.83 6.83
N VAL A 93 -5.41 9.68 6.15
CA VAL A 93 -4.81 8.41 6.59
C VAL A 93 -3.29 8.54 6.75
N VAL A 94 -2.61 9.15 5.78
CA VAL A 94 -1.16 9.37 5.81
C VAL A 94 -0.80 10.40 6.89
N ARG A 95 -1.61 11.44 7.07
CA ARG A 95 -1.42 12.48 8.10
C ARG A 95 -1.49 11.87 9.51
N GLN A 96 -2.53 11.11 9.83
CA GLN A 96 -2.67 10.42 11.12
C GLN A 96 -1.49 9.50 11.39
N ARG A 97 -1.02 8.76 10.37
CA ARG A 97 0.18 7.90 10.50
C ARG A 97 1.39 8.70 10.93
N HIS A 98 1.64 9.86 10.32
CA HIS A 98 2.78 10.71 10.70
C HIS A 98 2.66 11.28 12.11
N LEU A 99 1.45 11.68 12.53
CA LEU A 99 1.21 12.16 13.89
C LEU A 99 1.49 11.09 14.94
N LEU A 100 0.96 9.88 14.74
CA LEU A 100 1.16 8.73 15.62
C LEU A 100 2.64 8.33 15.67
N LYS A 101 3.32 8.23 14.51
CA LYS A 101 4.74 7.87 14.47
C LYS A 101 5.64 8.88 15.18
N LYS A 102 5.29 10.17 15.15
CA LYS A 102 6.02 11.24 15.84
C LYS A 102 5.64 11.38 17.33
N GLY A 103 4.70 10.58 17.83
CA GLY A 103 4.19 10.69 19.20
C GLY A 103 3.36 11.96 19.45
N LEU A 104 2.96 12.68 18.40
CA LEU A 104 2.15 13.90 18.49
C LEU A 104 0.67 13.61 18.76
N LYS A 105 0.27 12.34 18.56
CA LYS A 105 -1.06 11.83 18.85
C LYS A 105 -0.92 10.41 19.41
N LEU A 106 -1.81 10.02 20.32
CA LEU A 106 -1.80 8.69 20.93
C LEU A 106 -2.69 7.69 20.20
N ASN A 107 -3.81 8.16 19.63
CA ASN A 107 -4.78 7.34 18.92
C ASN A 107 -5.18 8.03 17.60
N PRO A 108 -5.47 7.29 16.53
CA PRO A 108 -6.05 7.87 15.33
C PRO A 108 -7.46 8.42 15.61
N GLU A 109 -7.97 9.23 14.68
CA GLU A 109 -9.41 9.48 14.59
C GLU A 109 -10.14 8.18 14.18
N SER A 110 -11.32 7.94 14.76
CA SER A 110 -11.99 6.62 14.69
C SER A 110 -12.51 6.30 13.29
N ASP A 111 -13.03 7.30 12.59
CA ASP A 111 -13.43 7.25 11.20
C ASP A 111 -12.23 6.93 10.29
N VAL A 112 -11.10 7.61 10.50
CA VAL A 112 -9.87 7.35 9.73
C VAL A 112 -9.32 5.95 9.95
N ASP A 113 -9.40 5.43 11.19
CA ASP A 113 -8.99 4.05 11.49
C ASP A 113 -9.91 3.01 10.82
N GLN A 114 -11.22 3.28 10.81
CA GLN A 114 -12.19 2.42 10.14
C GLN A 114 -11.96 2.41 8.62
N GLU A 115 -11.72 3.58 8.03
CA GLU A 115 -11.39 3.71 6.61
C GLU A 115 -10.10 2.96 6.24
N LEU A 116 -9.05 3.10 7.04
CA LEU A 116 -7.82 2.35 6.85
C LEU A 116 -8.07 0.84 6.89
N GLN A 117 -8.86 0.35 7.85
CA GLN A 117 -9.21 -1.06 7.94
C GLN A 117 -10.00 -1.53 6.70
N GLN A 118 -10.95 -0.74 6.22
CA GLN A 118 -11.72 -1.06 5.01
C GLN A 118 -10.81 -1.19 3.79
N CYS A 119 -9.83 -0.29 3.66
CA CYS A 119 -8.90 -0.37 2.54
C CYS A 119 -7.96 -1.57 2.61
N VAL A 120 -7.41 -1.86 3.79
CA VAL A 120 -6.61 -3.08 4.00
C VAL A 120 -7.39 -4.31 3.54
N ASN A 121 -8.66 -4.42 3.96
CA ASN A 121 -9.53 -5.52 3.56
C ASN A 121 -9.77 -5.54 2.04
N ALA A 122 -9.95 -4.37 1.43
CA ALA A 122 -10.19 -4.27 -0.01
C ALA A 122 -8.97 -4.68 -0.85
N PHE A 123 -7.76 -4.26 -0.47
CA PHE A 123 -6.53 -4.69 -1.15
C PHE A 123 -6.21 -6.16 -0.89
N GLN A 124 -6.48 -6.67 0.33
CA GLN A 124 -6.37 -8.09 0.62
C GLN A 124 -7.27 -8.92 -0.30
N ALA A 125 -8.55 -8.55 -0.39
CA ALA A 125 -9.51 -9.22 -1.28
C ALA A 125 -9.11 -9.10 -2.76
N LEU A 126 -8.58 -7.95 -3.15
CA LEU A 126 -8.08 -7.73 -4.51
C LEU A 126 -6.94 -8.69 -4.83
N LEU A 127 -5.99 -8.92 -3.93
CA LEU A 127 -4.89 -9.85 -4.16
C LEU A 127 -5.32 -11.30 -4.18
N GLN A 128 -6.27 -11.70 -3.33
CA GLN A 128 -6.83 -13.05 -3.29
C GLN A 128 -7.59 -13.39 -4.58
N ALA A 129 -8.20 -12.40 -5.24
CA ALA A 129 -8.85 -12.60 -6.54
C ALA A 129 -7.87 -12.84 -7.70
N TYR A 130 -6.56 -12.61 -7.49
CA TYR A 130 -5.49 -12.79 -8.48
C TYR A 130 -4.62 -14.03 -8.19
N GLU A 131 -5.09 -14.97 -7.37
CA GLU A 131 -4.40 -16.27 -7.21
C GLU A 131 -4.45 -17.05 -8.54
N PHE A 132 -3.26 -17.35 -9.08
CA PHE A 132 -3.03 -18.22 -10.24
C PHE A 132 -3.06 -19.70 -9.84
#